data_AF-A0A067DGJ0-F1
#
_entry.id   AF-A0A067DGJ0-F1
#
_cell.length_a   1.000
_cell.length_b   1.000
_cell.length_c   1.000
_cell.angle_alpha   90.00
_cell.angle_beta   90.00
_cell.angle_gamma   90.00
#
_symmetry.space_group_name_H-M   'P 1'
#
loop_
_entity.id
_entity.type
_entity.pdbx_description
1 polymer ?
#
loop_
_entity_poly.entity_id
_entity_poly.type
_entity_poly.pdbx_seq_one_letter_code
_entity_poly.pdbx_strand_id
1 'polypeptide(L)'
;IQYPFGIGAGCYFDESFEVVCDDSSGSPKAILQRIGQEISSYVTFSSSTPNILVNISVTSLKSSKNAKGINLTGTAFSFPQSENKFLAIGCDNYASNQQNDSISRNSTITDAGGGCISICTCNPSEDSGCCDVLCNIPQNSSTKVLDSNTSYVYSQSIPQGCTSLSLVYPYWIFSNYLENSSGLKDKKKIPAELEWGKYKGFCYEDYSSQTKVCNKDDRCLIQLSSGHFCRCDYSINSVYQDYFCE
;
A
#
# COMPACT_ATOMS: atom_id res chain seq x y z
N ILE A 1 14.34 6.78 6.55
CA ILE A 1 14.28 5.33 6.23
C ILE A 1 14.61 4.59 7.52
N GLN A 2 13.86 3.55 7.87
CA GLN A 2 14.12 2.74 9.07
C GLN A 2 14.38 1.29 8.67
N TYR A 3 15.23 0.61 9.43
CA TYR A 3 15.43 -0.84 9.28
C TYR A 3 14.06 -1.56 9.39
N PRO A 4 13.72 -2.50 8.48
CA PRO A 4 14.61 -3.31 7.63
C PRO A 4 15.11 -2.64 6.35
N PHE A 5 14.67 -1.43 6.02
CA PHE A 5 15.10 -0.70 4.83
C PHE A 5 16.40 0.08 5.06
N GLY A 6 17.19 0.22 4.01
CA GLY A 6 18.46 0.96 4.09
C GLY A 6 19.08 1.24 2.73
N ILE A 7 19.99 2.21 2.71
CA ILE A 7 20.77 2.60 1.54
C ILE A 7 22.18 2.03 1.69
N GLY A 8 22.61 1.25 0.70
CA GLY A 8 23.94 0.65 0.66
C GLY A 8 24.07 -0.66 1.44
N ALA A 9 25.08 -1.44 1.05
CA ALA A 9 25.33 -2.76 1.61
C ALA A 9 25.50 -2.73 3.15
N GLY A 10 24.79 -3.63 3.84
CA GLY A 10 24.78 -3.74 5.30
C GLY A 10 23.84 -2.80 6.04
N CYS A 11 23.06 -1.96 5.33
CA CYS A 11 22.07 -1.07 5.94
C CYS A 11 20.64 -1.62 5.88
N TYR A 12 20.37 -2.54 4.96
CA TYR A 12 19.08 -3.21 4.76
C TYR A 12 19.15 -4.68 5.16
N PHE A 13 17.99 -5.30 5.39
CA PHE A 13 17.90 -6.70 5.82
C PHE A 13 18.22 -7.69 4.67
N ASP A 14 17.55 -7.53 3.53
CA ASP A 14 17.82 -8.28 2.30
C ASP A 14 17.62 -7.37 1.07
N GLU A 15 17.97 -7.85 -0.13
CA GLU A 15 17.90 -7.07 -1.38
C GLU A 15 16.50 -6.50 -1.69
N SER A 16 15.43 -7.09 -1.17
CA SER A 16 14.06 -6.54 -1.28
C SER A 16 13.96 -5.18 -0.59
N PHE A 17 14.67 -5.01 0.53
CA PHE A 17 14.61 -3.81 1.37
C PHE A 17 15.66 -2.76 1.01
N GLU A 18 16.44 -2.99 -0.05
CA GLU A 18 17.40 -2.00 -0.55
C GLU A 18 16.66 -0.79 -1.10
N VAL A 19 17.06 0.38 -0.61
CA VAL A 19 16.60 1.68 -1.09
C VAL A 19 17.71 2.36 -1.85
N VAL A 20 17.38 2.92 -3.01
CA VAL A 20 18.24 3.86 -3.73
C VAL A 20 17.58 5.23 -3.78
N CYS A 21 18.38 6.27 -3.98
CA CYS A 21 17.91 7.63 -4.15
C CYS A 21 18.02 8.04 -5.62
N ASP A 22 16.90 8.43 -6.24
CA ASP A 22 16.88 9.06 -7.56
C ASP A 22 16.81 10.57 -7.41
N ASP A 23 17.91 11.24 -7.73
CA ASP A 23 18.06 12.70 -7.64
C ASP A 23 17.88 13.39 -9.00
N SER A 24 17.54 12.65 -10.06
CA SER A 24 17.47 13.17 -11.44
C SER A 24 16.48 14.32 -11.63
N SER A 25 15.44 14.39 -10.79
CA SER A 25 14.39 15.41 -10.87
C SER A 25 14.63 16.65 -10.00
N GLY A 26 15.80 16.76 -9.34
CA GLY A 26 16.12 17.84 -8.40
C GLY A 26 15.40 17.75 -7.05
N SER A 27 14.40 16.87 -6.93
CA SER A 27 13.83 16.42 -5.67
C SER A 27 14.17 14.94 -5.48
N PRO A 28 15.01 14.60 -4.48
CA PRO A 28 15.39 13.22 -4.18
C PRO A 28 14.19 12.30 -3.95
N LYS A 29 14.18 11.14 -4.61
CA LYS A 29 13.13 10.13 -4.47
C LYS A 29 13.71 8.82 -3.97
N ALA A 30 13.17 8.31 -2.86
CA ALA A 30 13.51 7.00 -2.35
C ALA A 30 12.79 5.91 -3.17
N ILE A 31 13.55 4.96 -3.72
CA ILE A 31 13.05 3.89 -4.58
C ILE A 31 13.44 2.55 -3.97
N LEU A 32 12.48 1.63 -3.84
CA LEU A 32 12.75 0.22 -3.58
C LEU A 32 13.40 -0.39 -4.82
N GLN A 33 14.71 -0.62 -4.73
CA GLN A 33 15.56 -0.93 -5.88
C GLN A 33 15.07 -2.17 -6.64
N ARG A 34 14.69 -3.22 -5.89
CA ARG A 34 14.31 -4.50 -6.47
C ARG A 34 13.04 -4.44 -7.34
N ILE A 35 12.11 -3.56 -7.02
CA ILE A 35 10.81 -3.44 -7.70
C ILE A 35 10.63 -2.13 -8.47
N GLY A 36 11.62 -1.23 -8.39
CA GLY A 36 11.62 0.07 -9.05
C GLY A 36 10.45 0.97 -8.64
N GLN A 37 9.94 0.83 -7.41
CA GLN A 37 8.82 1.62 -6.92
C GLN A 37 9.29 2.70 -5.96
N GLU A 38 8.79 3.91 -6.19
CA GLU A 38 9.00 5.06 -5.31
C GLU A 38 8.23 4.85 -4.00
N ILE A 39 8.93 4.96 -2.88
CA ILE A 39 8.33 4.95 -1.55
C ILE A 39 7.49 6.22 -1.42
N SER A 40 6.24 6.07 -1.01
CA SER A 40 5.36 7.21 -0.81
C SER A 40 5.81 8.04 0.39
N SER A 41 5.67 9.37 0.29
CA SER A 41 5.84 10.27 1.43
C SER A 41 4.64 10.28 2.38
N TYR A 42 3.53 9.66 1.99
CA TYR A 42 2.36 9.53 2.86
C TYR A 42 2.65 8.53 3.99
N VAL A 43 2.27 8.88 5.21
CA VAL A 43 2.54 8.09 6.41
C VAL A 43 1.36 7.16 6.66
N THR A 44 1.62 5.88 6.93
CA THR A 44 0.57 4.93 7.33
C THR A 44 0.13 5.22 8.76
N PHE A 45 -1.16 5.02 9.05
CA PHE A 45 -1.62 4.98 10.42
C PHE A 45 -1.29 3.58 10.94
N SER A 46 -0.62 3.53 12.10
CA SER A 46 -0.10 2.33 12.78
C SER A 46 -0.90 1.06 12.46
N SER A 47 -0.34 0.19 11.63
CA SER A 47 -0.85 -1.17 11.48
C SER A 47 0.01 -2.10 12.34
N SER A 48 -0.60 -3.16 12.89
CA SER A 48 0.10 -4.20 13.64
C SER A 48 1.02 -5.06 12.76
N THR A 49 0.95 -4.87 11.44
CA THR A 49 1.76 -5.56 10.45
C THR A 49 2.82 -4.62 9.86
N PRO A 50 4.07 -5.06 9.68
CA PRO A 50 5.07 -4.25 9.00
C PRO A 50 4.64 -3.89 7.58
N ASN A 51 4.52 -2.58 7.29
CA ASN A 51 4.03 -2.08 6.02
C ASN A 51 4.75 -0.83 5.51
N ILE A 52 4.65 -0.61 4.20
CA ILE A 52 5.23 0.54 3.51
C ILE A 52 4.34 0.92 2.35
N LEU A 53 4.16 2.22 2.14
CA LEU A 53 3.43 2.71 0.97
C LEU A 53 4.38 2.94 -0.20
N VAL A 54 3.93 2.52 -1.38
CA VAL A 54 4.61 2.74 -2.65
C VAL A 54 3.66 3.39 -3.64
N ASN A 55 4.20 4.25 -4.50
CA ASN A 55 3.42 4.96 -5.50
C ASN A 55 3.18 4.09 -6.75
N ILE A 56 1.95 3.59 -6.91
CA ILE A 56 1.49 2.78 -8.04
C ILE A 56 1.00 3.68 -9.18
N SER A 57 1.30 3.30 -10.42
CA SER A 57 0.85 4.08 -11.59
C SER A 57 -0.65 3.92 -11.85
N VAL A 58 -1.31 5.03 -12.18
CA VAL A 58 -2.69 5.02 -12.67
C VAL A 58 -2.70 4.49 -14.10
N THR A 59 -3.52 3.48 -14.35
CA THR A 59 -3.63 2.79 -15.62
C THR A 59 -4.91 3.21 -16.34
N SER A 60 -4.81 3.64 -17.60
CA SER A 60 -6.01 3.89 -18.40
C SER A 60 -6.73 2.58 -18.70
N LEU A 61 -8.06 2.55 -18.55
CA LEU A 61 -8.88 1.39 -18.85
C LEU A 61 -8.82 1.00 -20.34
N LYS A 62 -8.59 1.98 -21.24
CA LYS A 62 -8.39 1.73 -22.69
C LYS A 62 -7.14 0.92 -22.99
N SER A 63 -6.15 0.95 -22.09
CA SER A 63 -4.85 0.29 -22.25
C SER A 63 -4.58 -0.72 -21.12
N SER A 64 -5.60 -1.17 -20.38
CA SER A 64 -5.41 -2.07 -19.22
C SER A 64 -4.67 -3.36 -19.59
N LYS A 65 -4.92 -3.89 -20.79
CA LYS A 65 -4.20 -5.06 -21.36
C LYS A 65 -2.72 -4.84 -21.63
N ASN A 66 -2.26 -3.58 -21.63
CA ASN A 66 -0.86 -3.19 -21.85
C ASN A 66 -0.26 -2.49 -20.63
N ALA A 67 -0.93 -2.54 -19.47
CA ALA A 67 -0.46 -1.88 -18.27
C ALA A 67 0.93 -2.41 -17.85
N LYS A 68 1.87 -1.50 -17.60
CA LYS A 68 3.18 -1.87 -17.06
C LYS A 68 2.99 -2.30 -15.61
N GLY A 69 3.23 -3.58 -15.36
CA GLY A 69 3.00 -4.18 -14.07
C GLY A 69 4.12 -4.01 -13.05
N ILE A 70 3.81 -4.42 -11.83
CA ILE A 70 4.73 -4.59 -10.71
C ILE A 70 4.72 -6.07 -10.32
N ASN A 71 5.92 -6.66 -10.31
CA ASN A 71 6.12 -8.05 -9.93
C ASN A 71 6.96 -8.11 -8.64
N LEU A 72 6.35 -8.58 -7.56
CA LEU A 72 6.95 -8.76 -6.25
C LEU A 72 7.48 -10.18 -6.04
N THR A 73 7.44 -11.05 -7.06
CA THR A 73 7.94 -12.43 -6.98
C THR A 73 9.43 -12.42 -6.67
N GLY A 74 9.83 -13.24 -5.69
CA GLY A 74 11.21 -13.27 -5.20
C GLY A 74 11.56 -12.13 -4.24
N THR A 75 10.58 -11.30 -3.86
CA THR A 75 10.72 -10.31 -2.78
C THR A 75 9.92 -10.71 -1.54
N ALA A 76 10.25 -10.12 -0.40
CA ALA A 76 9.50 -10.27 0.84
C ALA A 76 8.08 -9.66 0.78
N PHE A 77 7.79 -8.77 -0.17
CA PHE A 77 6.57 -7.96 -0.18
C PHE A 77 5.36 -8.64 -0.83
N SER A 78 4.16 -8.37 -0.32
CA SER A 78 2.89 -8.63 -1.01
C SER A 78 1.99 -7.40 -0.96
N PHE A 79 1.00 -7.37 -1.87
CA PHE A 79 -0.14 -6.46 -1.79
C PHE A 79 -1.19 -7.07 -0.85
N PRO A 80 -1.36 -6.58 0.39
CA PRO A 80 -2.43 -7.02 1.27
C PRO A 80 -3.79 -6.71 0.66
N GLN A 81 -4.65 -7.72 0.56
CA GLN A 81 -6.01 -7.55 0.03
C GLN A 81 -6.97 -6.86 1.02
N SER A 82 -6.71 -6.97 2.32
CA SER A 82 -7.48 -6.27 3.35
C SER A 82 -7.20 -4.77 3.34
N GLU A 83 -5.93 -4.39 3.20
CA GLU A 83 -5.48 -2.99 3.33
C GLU A 83 -5.55 -2.21 2.02
N ASN A 84 -5.55 -2.87 0.85
CA ASN A 84 -5.67 -2.18 -0.44
C ASN A 84 -7.05 -2.38 -1.07
N LYS A 85 -7.46 -1.40 -1.88
CA LYS A 85 -8.68 -1.43 -2.71
C LYS A 85 -8.35 -1.10 -4.17
N PHE A 86 -9.24 -1.46 -5.10
CA PHE A 86 -9.21 -0.91 -6.45
C PHE A 86 -9.92 0.41 -6.49
N LEU A 87 -9.24 1.41 -7.02
CA LEU A 87 -9.80 2.72 -7.30
C LEU A 87 -10.05 2.83 -8.80
N ALA A 88 -11.31 3.04 -9.18
CA ALA A 88 -11.69 3.42 -10.52
C ALA A 88 -11.93 4.94 -10.56
N ILE A 89 -11.33 5.60 -11.55
CA ILE A 89 -11.26 7.07 -11.65
C ILE A 89 -12.01 7.55 -12.88
N GLY A 90 -12.71 8.68 -12.75
CA GLY A 90 -13.57 9.28 -13.76
C GLY A 90 -14.87 8.52 -13.95
N CYS A 91 -15.50 8.07 -12.86
CA CYS A 91 -16.71 7.25 -12.88
C CYS A 91 -18.01 8.07 -12.84
N ASP A 92 -17.99 9.29 -13.35
CA ASP A 92 -19.05 10.30 -13.29
C ASP A 92 -20.47 9.73 -13.57
N ASN A 93 -20.61 8.86 -14.58
CA ASN A 93 -21.92 8.28 -14.94
C ASN A 93 -22.44 7.20 -13.97
N TYR A 94 -21.55 6.49 -13.27
CA TYR A 94 -21.95 5.39 -12.38
C TYR A 94 -22.57 5.90 -11.07
N ALA A 95 -21.99 6.95 -10.50
CA ALA A 95 -22.40 7.47 -9.20
C ALA A 95 -23.84 8.02 -9.19
N SER A 96 -24.31 8.52 -10.33
CA SER A 96 -25.70 8.99 -10.48
C SER A 96 -26.76 7.89 -10.23
N ASN A 97 -26.42 6.62 -10.46
CA ASN A 97 -27.35 5.49 -10.37
C ASN A 97 -27.31 4.76 -9.02
N GLN A 98 -26.35 5.08 -8.14
CA GLN A 98 -26.04 4.34 -6.90
C GLN A 98 -25.95 5.29 -5.68
N GLN A 99 -26.77 6.34 -5.66
CA GLN A 99 -26.72 7.46 -4.70
C GLN A 99 -26.80 7.03 -3.21
N ASN A 100 -27.35 5.84 -2.92
CA ASN A 100 -27.57 5.38 -1.54
C ASN A 100 -26.34 4.70 -0.89
N ASP A 101 -25.33 4.32 -1.69
CA ASP A 101 -24.12 3.62 -1.22
C ASP A 101 -22.85 4.48 -1.33
N SER A 102 -23.00 5.80 -1.30
CA SER A 102 -21.89 6.75 -1.44
C SER A 102 -21.26 7.12 -0.09
N ILE A 103 -19.93 7.03 -0.02
CA ILE A 103 -19.11 7.58 1.08
C ILE A 103 -18.77 9.03 0.74
N SER A 104 -19.07 9.94 1.67
CA SER A 104 -18.70 11.35 1.61
C SER A 104 -17.63 11.68 2.66
N ARG A 105 -17.15 12.92 2.68
CA ARG A 105 -16.14 13.41 3.65
C ARG A 105 -16.38 13.03 5.12
N ASN A 106 -17.64 12.89 5.54
CA ASN A 106 -18.00 12.61 6.94
C ASN A 106 -18.36 11.12 7.19
N SER A 107 -18.18 10.26 6.19
CA SER A 107 -18.50 8.84 6.27
C SER A 107 -17.30 8.04 6.78
N THR A 108 -17.52 7.12 7.71
CA THR A 108 -16.52 6.10 8.11
C THR A 108 -16.51 4.97 7.08
N ILE A 109 -15.32 4.50 6.64
CA ILE A 109 -15.23 3.22 5.91
C ILE A 109 -15.66 2.14 6.88
N THR A 110 -16.88 1.66 6.69
CA THR A 110 -17.22 0.30 7.10
C THR A 110 -16.78 -0.62 5.97
N ASP A 111 -16.27 -1.81 6.31
CA ASP A 111 -15.93 -2.81 5.30
C ASP A 111 -17.12 -2.98 4.36
N ALA A 112 -16.97 -2.46 3.14
CA ALA A 112 -17.99 -2.53 2.11
C ALA A 112 -18.32 -4.01 1.93
N GLY A 113 -19.52 -4.42 2.35
CA GLY A 113 -19.96 -5.82 2.33
C GLY A 113 -19.78 -6.40 0.94
N GLY A 114 -18.66 -7.09 0.71
CA GLY A 114 -18.27 -7.76 -0.53
C GLY A 114 -18.13 -6.92 -1.82
N GLY A 115 -18.61 -5.67 -1.87
CA GLY A 115 -18.86 -4.92 -3.12
C GLY A 115 -17.99 -3.67 -3.37
N CYS A 116 -18.34 -2.95 -4.45
CA CYS A 116 -17.81 -1.63 -4.78
C CYS A 116 -18.69 -0.52 -4.17
N ILE A 117 -18.08 0.58 -3.75
CA ILE A 117 -18.73 1.76 -3.18
C ILE A 117 -18.35 3.02 -3.97
N SER A 118 -19.26 3.99 -4.03
CA SER A 118 -18.96 5.28 -4.64
C SER A 118 -18.31 6.21 -3.62
N ILE A 119 -17.27 6.94 -4.01
CA ILE A 119 -16.62 7.98 -3.21
C ILE A 119 -16.81 9.33 -3.89
N CYS A 120 -17.48 10.27 -3.20
CA CYS A 120 -17.91 11.53 -3.80
C CYS A 120 -17.36 12.73 -3.04
N THR A 121 -16.90 13.73 -3.78
CA THR A 121 -16.40 15.00 -3.23
C THR A 121 -17.48 16.07 -3.10
N CYS A 122 -18.65 15.80 -3.68
CA CYS A 122 -19.84 16.66 -3.66
C CYS A 122 -21.12 15.82 -3.49
N ASN A 123 -22.30 16.47 -3.46
CA ASN A 123 -23.58 15.78 -3.46
C ASN A 123 -23.87 15.23 -4.88
N PRO A 124 -23.91 13.90 -5.08
CA PRO A 124 -24.14 13.30 -6.40
C PRO A 124 -25.53 13.59 -6.98
N SER A 125 -26.48 14.05 -6.16
CA SER A 125 -27.81 14.48 -6.60
C SER A 125 -27.78 15.85 -7.29
N GLU A 126 -26.77 16.66 -6.98
CA GLU A 126 -26.61 18.02 -7.49
C GLU A 126 -25.55 18.08 -8.61
N ASP A 127 -24.48 17.29 -8.49
CA ASP A 127 -23.43 17.16 -9.50
C ASP A 127 -22.93 15.71 -9.57
N SER A 128 -23.17 15.06 -10.71
CA SER A 128 -22.79 13.67 -10.94
C SER A 128 -21.31 13.48 -11.30
N GLY A 129 -20.57 14.56 -11.61
CA GLY A 129 -19.19 14.51 -12.11
C GLY A 129 -18.09 14.42 -11.05
N CYS A 130 -18.46 14.26 -9.77
CA CYS A 130 -17.57 14.44 -8.63
C CYS A 130 -17.27 13.14 -7.86
N CYS A 131 -17.58 11.99 -8.47
CA CYS A 131 -17.53 10.69 -7.82
C CYS A 131 -16.67 9.68 -8.56
N ASP A 132 -15.95 8.90 -7.78
CA ASP A 132 -15.13 7.78 -8.21
C ASP A 132 -15.59 6.51 -7.48
N VAL A 133 -15.00 5.34 -7.76
CA VAL A 133 -15.45 4.06 -7.20
C VAL A 133 -14.30 3.34 -6.53
N LEU A 134 -14.54 2.83 -5.32
CA LEU A 134 -13.65 1.92 -4.61
C LEU A 134 -14.23 0.51 -4.57
N CYS A 135 -13.44 -0.48 -4.95
CA CYS A 135 -13.83 -1.88 -4.95
C CYS A 135 -12.89 -2.73 -4.10
N ASN A 136 -13.44 -3.75 -3.45
CA ASN A 136 -12.64 -4.79 -2.82
C ASN A 136 -11.84 -5.58 -3.86
N ILE A 137 -10.68 -6.08 -3.43
CA ILE A 137 -9.86 -6.98 -4.24
C ILE A 137 -10.49 -8.38 -4.19
N PRO A 138 -10.71 -9.07 -5.34
CA PRO A 138 -11.22 -10.42 -5.32
C PRO A 138 -10.28 -11.37 -4.56
N GLN A 139 -10.82 -12.21 -3.68
CA GLN A 139 -10.03 -13.05 -2.77
C GLN A 139 -9.00 -13.96 -3.48
N ASN A 140 -9.31 -14.41 -4.69
CA ASN A 140 -8.43 -15.30 -5.47
C ASN A 140 -7.40 -14.56 -6.33
N SER A 141 -7.20 -13.27 -6.12
CA SER A 141 -6.24 -12.49 -6.91
C SER A 141 -4.81 -12.66 -6.41
N SER A 142 -3.84 -12.61 -7.34
CA SER A 142 -2.43 -12.65 -6.96
C SER A 142 -2.07 -11.45 -6.09
N THR A 143 -1.47 -11.72 -4.92
CA THR A 143 -0.91 -10.68 -4.03
C THR A 143 0.52 -10.30 -4.39
N LYS A 144 1.15 -11.01 -5.35
CA LYS A 144 2.54 -10.80 -5.74
C LYS A 144 2.69 -10.10 -7.09
N VAL A 145 1.66 -10.11 -7.93
CA VAL A 145 1.76 -9.58 -9.30
C VAL A 145 0.57 -8.68 -9.62
N LEU A 146 0.89 -7.41 -9.89
CA LEU A 146 -0.02 -6.43 -10.45
C LEU A 146 0.43 -6.15 -11.88
N ASP A 147 -0.03 -6.92 -12.86
CA ASP A 147 0.33 -6.76 -14.27
C ASP A 147 -0.87 -6.36 -15.15
N SER A 148 -0.70 -6.43 -16.46
CA SER A 148 -1.76 -6.11 -17.40
C SER A 148 -2.91 -7.11 -17.38
N ASN A 149 -2.65 -8.39 -17.09
CA ASN A 149 -3.71 -9.38 -16.95
C ASN A 149 -4.50 -9.13 -15.68
N THR A 150 -3.80 -8.89 -14.56
CA THR A 150 -4.41 -8.48 -13.29
C THR A 150 -5.25 -7.21 -13.45
N SER A 151 -4.70 -6.18 -14.11
CA SER A 151 -5.41 -4.93 -14.42
C SER A 151 -6.64 -5.16 -15.30
N TYR A 152 -6.54 -6.04 -16.29
CA TYR A 152 -7.65 -6.39 -17.18
C TYR A 152 -8.75 -7.14 -16.43
N VAL A 153 -8.41 -8.11 -15.58
CA VAL A 153 -9.38 -8.85 -14.75
C VAL A 153 -10.11 -7.88 -13.82
N TYR A 154 -9.39 -7.01 -13.12
CA TYR A 154 -10.00 -6.01 -12.24
C TYR A 154 -10.89 -5.03 -12.99
N SER A 155 -10.50 -4.65 -14.22
CA SER A 155 -11.34 -3.76 -15.04
C SER A 155 -12.72 -4.34 -15.37
N GLN A 156 -12.89 -5.67 -15.33
CA GLN A 156 -14.21 -6.29 -15.54
C GLN A 156 -15.16 -6.08 -14.36
N SER A 157 -14.62 -5.84 -13.16
CA SER A 157 -15.40 -5.55 -11.95
C SER A 157 -15.76 -4.08 -11.83
N ILE A 158 -15.22 -3.23 -12.70
CA ILE A 158 -15.44 -1.78 -12.65
C ILE A 158 -16.70 -1.45 -13.48
N PRO A 159 -17.59 -0.58 -12.98
CA PRO A 159 -18.75 -0.16 -13.73
C PRO A 159 -18.42 0.57 -15.05
N GLN A 160 -19.34 0.51 -16.00
CA GLN A 160 -19.21 1.24 -17.26
C GLN A 160 -19.15 2.75 -17.01
N GLY A 161 -18.27 3.43 -17.75
CA GLY A 161 -18.12 4.90 -17.71
C GLY A 161 -16.85 5.39 -17.02
N CYS A 162 -16.19 4.57 -16.21
CA CYS A 162 -14.89 4.89 -15.61
C CYS A 162 -13.78 4.98 -16.69
N THR A 163 -12.75 5.80 -16.42
CA THR A 163 -11.67 6.07 -17.41
C THR A 163 -10.34 5.41 -17.08
N SER A 164 -10.03 5.26 -15.80
CA SER A 164 -8.75 4.75 -15.31
C SER A 164 -8.92 3.89 -14.07
N LEU A 165 -7.89 3.12 -13.73
CA LEU A 165 -7.84 2.26 -12.55
C LEU A 165 -6.49 2.37 -11.85
N SER A 166 -6.47 2.19 -10.53
CA SER A 166 -5.27 2.02 -9.72
C SER A 166 -5.54 1.10 -8.53
N LEU A 167 -4.46 0.61 -7.92
CA LEU A 167 -4.49 0.09 -6.55
C LEU A 167 -4.27 1.26 -5.58
N VAL A 168 -4.94 1.26 -4.43
CA VAL A 168 -4.84 2.34 -3.45
C VAL A 168 -4.93 1.83 -2.01
N TYR A 169 -4.17 2.47 -1.12
CA TYR A 169 -4.39 2.42 0.31
C TYR A 169 -5.55 3.38 0.67
N PRO A 170 -6.72 2.88 1.09
CA PRO A 170 -7.97 3.65 1.09
C PRO A 170 -7.97 4.85 2.06
N TYR A 171 -7.20 4.83 3.15
CA TYR A 171 -7.10 6.00 4.04
C TYR A 171 -6.48 7.22 3.35
N TRP A 172 -5.59 7.00 2.37
CA TRP A 172 -5.02 8.10 1.58
C TRP A 172 -6.11 8.91 0.86
N ILE A 173 -7.21 8.26 0.47
CA ILE A 173 -8.33 8.90 -0.22
C ILE A 173 -9.03 9.92 0.68
N PHE A 174 -9.20 9.62 1.97
CA PHE A 174 -9.82 10.56 2.91
C PHE A 174 -8.95 11.81 3.07
N SER A 175 -7.67 11.62 3.36
CA SER A 175 -6.75 12.74 3.64
C SER A 175 -6.33 13.54 2.41
N ASN A 176 -6.61 13.07 1.19
CA ASN A 176 -6.16 13.76 -0.03
C ASN A 176 -7.31 14.07 -0.98
N TYR A 177 -8.03 13.03 -1.42
CA TYR A 177 -9.07 13.18 -2.43
C TYR A 177 -10.34 13.81 -1.89
N LEU A 178 -10.83 13.32 -0.75
CA LEU A 178 -12.06 13.87 -0.16
C LEU A 178 -11.83 15.26 0.45
N GLU A 179 -10.60 15.58 0.86
CA GLU A 179 -10.23 16.95 1.27
C GLU A 179 -10.15 17.93 0.08
N ASN A 180 -9.65 17.50 -1.09
CA ASN A 180 -9.47 18.35 -2.28
C ASN A 180 -10.03 17.69 -3.56
N SER A 181 -11.18 18.16 -4.03
CA SER A 181 -11.99 17.54 -5.10
C SER A 181 -11.34 17.46 -6.49
N SER A 182 -10.34 18.29 -6.77
CA SER A 182 -9.60 18.27 -8.05
C SER A 182 -8.60 17.10 -8.17
N GLY A 183 -8.50 16.27 -7.15
CA GLY A 183 -7.28 15.54 -6.86
C GLY A 183 -7.00 14.27 -7.66
N LEU A 184 -7.99 13.50 -8.14
CA LEU A 184 -7.72 12.14 -8.67
C LEU A 184 -7.47 12.07 -10.19
N LYS A 185 -8.22 12.83 -11.00
CA LYS A 185 -8.16 12.75 -12.47
C LYS A 185 -6.77 13.09 -13.04
N ASP A 186 -6.03 13.97 -12.37
CA ASP A 186 -4.68 14.41 -12.77
C ASP A 186 -3.54 13.58 -12.14
N LYS A 187 -3.86 12.62 -11.25
CA LYS A 187 -2.84 11.82 -10.58
C LYS A 187 -2.31 10.74 -11.50
N LYS A 188 -1.00 10.77 -11.69
CA LYS A 188 -0.28 9.73 -12.42
C LYS A 188 0.11 8.56 -11.52
N LYS A 189 0.25 8.81 -10.22
CA LYS A 189 0.57 7.78 -9.23
C LYS A 189 -0.25 7.96 -7.96
N ILE A 190 -0.59 6.85 -7.33
CA ILE A 190 -1.42 6.75 -6.13
C ILE A 190 -0.73 5.76 -5.17
N PRO A 191 -0.65 6.07 -3.87
CA PRO A 191 -0.02 5.16 -2.92
C PRO A 191 -0.87 3.91 -2.69
N ALA A 192 -0.20 2.76 -2.69
CA ALA A 192 -0.73 1.49 -2.24
C ALA A 192 0.20 0.89 -1.19
N GLU A 193 -0.34 0.04 -0.34
CA GLU A 193 0.38 -0.63 0.72
C GLU A 193 1.06 -1.90 0.22
N LEU A 194 2.31 -2.08 0.63
CA LEU A 194 3.00 -3.36 0.65
C LEU A 194 3.14 -3.81 2.10
N GLU A 195 2.82 -5.06 2.36
CA GLU A 195 3.11 -5.72 3.62
C GLU A 195 4.37 -6.58 3.48
N TRP A 196 5.10 -6.78 4.59
CA TRP A 196 6.09 -7.84 4.67
C TRP A 196 6.03 -8.53 6.03
N GLY A 197 6.32 -9.83 6.00
CA GLY A 197 6.16 -10.67 7.17
C GLY A 197 4.69 -10.77 7.59
N LYS A 198 4.45 -11.55 8.63
CA LYS A 198 3.15 -11.63 9.28
C LYS A 198 3.41 -11.64 10.76
N TYR A 199 2.72 -10.77 11.50
CA TYR A 199 2.80 -10.80 12.96
C TYR A 199 2.39 -12.19 13.46
N LYS A 200 3.26 -12.82 14.24
CA LYS A 200 3.05 -14.17 14.79
C LYS A 200 2.93 -14.19 16.32
N GLY A 201 2.98 -13.03 16.95
CA GLY A 201 3.05 -12.89 18.40
C GLY A 201 4.35 -12.24 18.83
N PHE A 202 4.44 -11.95 20.12
CA PHE A 202 5.68 -11.49 20.73
C PHE A 202 6.69 -12.64 20.82
N CYS A 203 7.96 -12.32 20.67
CA CYS A 203 9.03 -13.23 21.05
C CYS A 203 9.70 -12.74 22.35
N TYR A 204 10.20 -13.69 23.12
CA TYR A 204 10.97 -13.46 24.33
C TYR A 204 12.40 -13.94 24.10
N GLU A 205 13.38 -13.07 24.33
CA GLU A 205 14.80 -13.42 24.27
C GLU A 205 15.21 -14.24 25.51
N ASP A 206 14.90 -15.53 25.52
CA ASP A 206 15.57 -16.45 26.45
C ASP A 206 16.96 -16.84 25.87
N TYR A 207 17.94 -16.01 26.20
CA TYR A 207 19.40 -16.21 26.12
C TYR A 207 19.97 -17.11 24.99
N SER A 208 20.53 -16.45 23.97
CA SER A 208 21.83 -16.75 23.31
C SER A 208 21.98 -17.86 22.25
N SER A 209 20.93 -18.58 21.83
CA SER A 209 21.10 -19.63 20.79
C SER A 209 20.75 -19.22 19.35
N GLN A 210 20.23 -18.00 19.13
CA GLN A 210 19.68 -17.59 17.83
C GLN A 210 20.61 -16.63 17.07
N THR A 211 20.60 -16.73 15.73
CA THR A 211 21.40 -15.87 14.86
C THR A 211 20.84 -14.45 14.86
N LYS A 212 21.66 -13.50 15.29
CA LYS A 212 21.35 -12.07 15.28
C LYS A 212 21.85 -11.46 13.98
N VAL A 213 20.96 -10.83 13.21
CA VAL A 213 21.29 -10.11 11.98
C VAL A 213 21.11 -8.62 12.25
N CYS A 214 22.19 -7.85 12.20
CA CYS A 214 22.18 -6.42 12.47
C CYS A 214 22.55 -5.62 11.23
N ASN A 215 21.97 -4.43 11.12
CA ASN A 215 22.48 -3.42 10.22
C ASN A 215 23.68 -2.68 10.84
N LYS A 216 24.30 -1.78 10.08
CA LYS A 216 25.43 -0.94 10.52
C LYS A 216 25.11 0.02 11.68
N ASP A 217 23.83 0.24 11.99
CA ASP A 217 23.36 1.11 13.07
C ASP A 217 22.94 0.32 14.33
N ASP A 218 23.38 -0.95 14.44
CA ASP A 218 23.03 -1.87 15.54
C ASP A 218 21.52 -2.13 15.71
N ARG A 219 20.70 -1.87 14.68
CA ARG A 219 19.30 -2.30 14.63
C ARG A 219 19.28 -3.74 14.12
N CYS A 220 18.74 -4.64 14.94
CA CYS A 220 18.88 -6.07 14.72
C CYS A 220 17.54 -6.80 14.66
N LEU A 221 17.52 -7.85 13.84
CA LEU A 221 16.49 -8.87 13.83
C LEU A 221 17.06 -10.17 14.38
N ILE A 222 16.25 -10.89 15.14
CA ILE A 222 16.60 -12.20 15.67
C ILE A 222 15.95 -13.26 14.79
N GLN A 223 16.76 -14.15 14.21
CA GLN A 223 16.23 -15.24 13.40
C GLN A 223 15.75 -16.39 14.29
N LEU A 224 14.43 -16.60 14.33
CA LEU A 224 13.82 -17.72 15.06
C LEU A 224 13.91 -19.02 14.26
N SER A 225 13.65 -18.94 12.96
CA SER A 225 13.76 -20.04 12.00
C SER A 225 13.85 -19.48 10.56
N SER A 226 13.92 -20.35 9.54
CA SER A 226 13.91 -19.89 8.15
C SER A 226 12.63 -19.07 7.86
N GLY A 227 12.81 -17.82 7.43
CA GLY A 227 11.73 -16.89 7.13
C GLY A 227 10.99 -16.31 8.33
N HIS A 228 11.44 -16.56 9.57
CA HIS A 228 10.81 -16.04 10.79
C HIS A 228 11.81 -15.24 11.61
N PHE A 229 11.50 -13.97 11.79
CA PHE A 229 12.36 -13.02 12.47
C PHE A 229 11.56 -12.30 13.54
N CYS A 230 12.25 -11.91 14.59
CA CYS A 230 11.69 -11.08 15.64
C CYS A 230 12.38 -9.72 15.63
N ARG A 231 11.57 -8.66 15.69
CA ARG A 231 12.01 -7.28 15.71
C ARG A 231 11.95 -6.75 17.14
N CYS A 232 13.12 -6.49 17.69
CA CYS A 232 13.23 -5.82 18.98
C CYS A 232 13.30 -4.31 18.76
N ASP A 233 12.30 -3.56 19.22
CA ASP A 233 12.43 -2.10 19.28
C ASP A 233 13.08 -1.72 20.61
N TYR A 234 14.35 -1.31 20.55
CA TYR A 234 15.02 -0.70 21.70
C TYR A 234 14.39 0.67 21.96
N SER A 235 13.24 0.70 22.64
CA SER A 235 12.72 1.96 23.18
C SER A 235 13.58 2.34 24.39
N ILE A 236 14.25 3.48 24.34
CA ILE A 236 15.22 3.95 25.34
C ILE A 236 14.54 4.38 26.66
N ASN A 237 13.21 4.21 26.82
CA ASN A 237 12.45 4.96 27.84
C ASN A 237 11.49 4.18 28.76
N SER A 238 11.60 2.86 28.91
CA SER A 238 10.86 2.16 29.98
C SER A 238 11.80 1.67 31.08
N VAL A 239 11.57 2.18 32.29
CA VAL A 239 12.20 1.78 33.57
C VAL A 239 11.89 0.32 33.96
N TYR A 240 11.13 -0.39 33.13
CA TYR A 240 10.90 -1.84 33.18
C TYR A 240 11.44 -2.45 31.87
N GLN A 241 12.57 -3.16 32.00
CA GLN A 241 13.25 -3.88 30.91
C GLN A 241 12.59 -5.25 30.67
N ASP A 242 11.34 -5.25 30.24
CA ASP A 242 10.83 -6.44 29.55
C ASP A 242 11.13 -6.25 28.07
N TYR A 243 12.08 -7.04 27.57
CA TYR A 243 12.55 -7.09 26.19
C TYR A 243 11.47 -7.67 25.27
N PHE A 244 10.36 -6.95 25.10
CA PHE A 244 9.31 -7.33 24.18
C PHE A 244 9.76 -7.04 22.76
N CYS A 245 9.89 -8.11 21.97
CA CYS A 245 10.16 -8.06 20.55
C CYS A 245 8.94 -8.61 19.80
N GLU A 246 8.65 -8.08 18.62
CA GLU A 246 7.44 -8.34 17.81
C GLU A 246 7.73 -8.96 16.44
#